data_AF-A0A965VGZ7-F1
#
_entry.id   AF-A0A965VGZ7-F1
#
_cell.length_a   1.000
_cell.length_b   1.000
_cell.length_c   1.000
_cell.angle_alpha   90.00
_cell.angle_beta   90.00
_cell.angle_gamma   90.00
#
_symmetry.space_group_name_H-M   'P 1'
#
loop_
_entity.id
_entity.type
_entity.pdbx_description
1 polymer ?
#
loop_
_entity_poly.entity_id
_entity_poly.type
_entity_poly.pdbx_seq_one_letter_code
_entity_poly.pdbx_strand_id
1 'polypeptide(L)'
;IVHSYQRYDPVRIPPPRLPLPDLVTPAFEHLLEFGSIDEFSEQQLAEAIVLDPEQIRGLGPSLESIRRRLEEARRKILERYETDAVRKKARASFRDAARRMQPAEKFRAGFATAVRDEQLRQLERLWYAQDDDQARFSGQLAGLIDLLGQVYQVDELAAKWQFTGREKLTVPAALEVKETLEEIEALLRQLEEAAKNARLAIIDMEMLSRFVEQPELDGLDALRRQVEEIVEQMAAQQGLERTKRGYELTPRSLRIFQGKLLERIFSALEPSRTGRHQVSAVGDGAVELVPTRPYEFGDSVAHMDIPGTLVNALLRRSGEADGQGGPLRLQQRDIEVHRTRNTPKCATSVVLDMSGSMRYGGMYVNVKRMALALQALVQREYPGDFLQFIEMYSFAKPRPAGEI
;
A
#
# COMPACT_ATOMS: atom_id res chain seq x y z
N ILE A 1 19.74 -47.55 -9.07
CA ILE A 1 18.47 -46.81 -9.05
C ILE A 1 18.67 -45.59 -9.93
N VAL A 2 18.06 -45.59 -11.11
CA VAL A 2 18.12 -44.45 -12.05
C VAL A 2 17.00 -43.50 -11.63
N HIS A 3 17.36 -42.31 -11.12
CA HIS A 3 16.37 -41.29 -10.79
C HIS A 3 15.89 -40.62 -12.08
N SER A 4 14.76 -41.10 -12.61
CA SER A 4 14.02 -40.37 -13.64
C SER A 4 13.29 -39.20 -12.99
N TYR A 5 13.77 -37.98 -13.26
CA TYR A 5 13.07 -36.74 -12.92
C TYR A 5 11.77 -36.66 -13.75
N GLN A 6 10.62 -36.94 -13.11
CA GLN A 6 9.32 -37.05 -13.80
C GLN A 6 8.44 -35.80 -13.78
N ARG A 7 8.93 -34.62 -13.38
CA ARG A 7 8.17 -33.37 -13.55
C ARG A 7 9.11 -32.17 -13.48
N TYR A 8 9.53 -31.69 -14.64
CA TYR A 8 10.12 -30.37 -14.82
C TYR A 8 9.00 -29.44 -15.31
N ASP A 9 8.59 -28.49 -14.47
CA ASP A 9 7.59 -27.47 -14.81
C ASP A 9 8.33 -26.16 -15.15
N PRO A 10 8.50 -25.82 -16.45
CA PRO A 10 9.24 -24.64 -16.87
C PRO A 10 8.52 -23.31 -16.57
N VAL A 11 7.29 -23.34 -16.03
CA VAL A 11 6.46 -22.14 -15.80
C VAL A 11 6.77 -21.46 -14.45
N ARG A 12 7.48 -22.14 -13.54
CA ARG A 12 7.86 -21.60 -12.24
C ARG A 12 9.38 -21.56 -12.04
N ILE A 13 10.07 -20.81 -12.91
CA ILE A 13 11.39 -20.31 -12.53
C ILE A 13 11.12 -19.10 -11.62
N PRO A 14 11.33 -19.18 -10.29
CA PRO A 14 11.32 -17.97 -9.49
C PRO A 14 12.39 -17.04 -10.06
N PRO A 15 12.09 -15.75 -10.28
CA PRO A 15 13.06 -14.83 -10.84
C PRO A 15 14.35 -14.86 -10.00
N PRO A 16 15.54 -14.70 -10.62
CA PRO A 16 16.84 -14.77 -9.91
C PRO A 16 16.98 -13.73 -8.79
N ARG A 17 16.05 -12.78 -8.71
CA ARG A 17 15.78 -11.92 -7.56
C ARG A 17 14.28 -11.99 -7.30
N LEU A 18 13.88 -12.19 -6.04
CA LEU A 18 12.50 -11.96 -5.62
C LEU A 18 12.10 -10.53 -6.04
N PRO A 19 10.86 -10.32 -6.52
CA PRO A 19 10.40 -8.97 -6.86
C PRO A 19 10.53 -8.09 -5.61
N LEU A 20 11.21 -6.95 -5.75
CA LEU A 20 11.31 -5.99 -4.66
C LEU A 20 9.90 -5.55 -4.25
N PRO A 21 9.58 -5.50 -2.95
CA PRO A 21 8.27 -5.04 -2.48
C PRO A 21 8.00 -3.64 -3.02
N ASP A 22 6.76 -3.41 -3.48
CA ASP A 22 6.39 -2.15 -4.12
C ASP A 22 6.17 -1.05 -3.08
N LEU A 23 7.13 -0.14 -2.96
CA LEU A 23 7.06 0.96 -2.00
C LEU A 23 6.47 2.22 -2.62
N VAL A 24 6.53 2.34 -3.94
CA VAL A 24 6.09 3.55 -4.65
C VAL A 24 4.59 3.56 -4.83
N THR A 25 3.98 2.42 -5.19
CA THR A 25 2.53 2.38 -5.44
C THR A 25 1.71 2.83 -4.22
N PRO A 26 1.93 2.32 -2.99
CA PRO A 26 1.14 2.76 -1.84
C PRO A 26 1.37 4.23 -1.48
N ALA A 27 2.62 4.71 -1.53
CA ALA A 27 2.95 6.12 -1.30
C ALA A 27 2.28 7.04 -2.33
N PHE A 28 2.20 6.60 -3.59
CA PHE A 28 1.57 7.35 -4.66
C PHE A 28 0.04 7.29 -4.62
N GLU A 29 -0.55 6.16 -4.20
CA GLU A 29 -1.99 6.05 -3.96
C GLU A 29 -2.46 7.00 -2.87
N HIS A 30 -1.70 7.10 -1.77
CA HIS A 30 -1.94 8.09 -0.72
C HIS A 30 -1.87 9.53 -1.26
N LEU A 31 -0.84 9.86 -2.04
CA LEU A 31 -0.73 11.19 -2.67
C LEU A 31 -1.94 11.51 -3.55
N LEU A 32 -2.38 10.56 -4.38
CA LEU A 32 -3.53 10.76 -5.27
C LEU A 32 -4.85 10.96 -4.50
N GLU A 33 -4.99 10.32 -3.34
CA GLU A 33 -6.19 10.39 -2.50
C GLU A 33 -6.26 11.70 -1.71
N PHE A 34 -5.15 12.12 -1.09
CA PHE A 34 -5.10 13.27 -0.17
C PHE A 34 -4.56 14.58 -0.79
N GLY A 35 -3.94 14.51 -1.97
CA GLY A 35 -3.58 15.68 -2.79
C GLY A 35 -2.43 16.54 -2.26
N SER A 36 -1.62 16.04 -1.33
CA SER A 36 -0.42 16.72 -0.83
C SER A 36 0.83 15.83 -0.98
N ILE A 37 1.96 16.48 -1.30
CA ILE A 37 3.29 15.85 -1.41
C ILE A 37 3.92 15.67 0.00
N ASP A 38 3.33 16.29 1.02
CA ASP A 38 3.95 16.54 2.33
C ASP A 38 3.58 15.53 3.44
N GLU A 39 2.73 14.52 3.19
CA GLU A 39 2.15 13.72 4.27
C GLU A 39 2.20 12.20 4.02
N PHE A 40 3.41 11.62 3.91
CA PHE A 40 3.56 10.17 4.09
C PHE A 40 4.56 9.91 5.21
N SER A 41 4.03 9.70 6.42
CA SER A 41 4.84 9.48 7.61
C SER A 41 5.59 8.15 7.53
N GLU A 42 6.66 8.01 8.31
CA GLU A 42 7.42 6.74 8.39
C GLU A 42 6.52 5.58 8.86
N GLN A 43 5.55 5.87 9.73
CA GLN A 43 4.55 4.89 10.19
C GLN A 43 3.59 4.49 9.07
N GLN A 44 3.08 5.44 8.29
CA GLN A 44 2.17 5.15 7.17
C GLN A 44 2.87 4.35 6.06
N LEU A 45 4.15 4.66 5.78
CA LEU A 45 4.96 3.86 4.88
C LEU A 45 5.14 2.45 5.44
N ALA A 46 5.55 2.30 6.70
CA ALA A 46 5.71 0.99 7.32
C ALA A 46 4.40 0.15 7.36
N GLU A 47 3.24 0.80 7.57
CA GLU A 47 1.91 0.18 7.54
C GLU A 47 1.42 -0.17 6.13
N ALA A 48 1.86 0.55 5.10
CA ALA A 48 1.46 0.27 3.73
C ALA A 48 2.32 -0.83 3.08
N ILE A 49 3.48 -1.14 3.67
CA ILE A 49 4.41 -2.12 3.16
C ILE A 49 4.03 -3.53 3.64
N VAL A 50 4.14 -4.48 2.72
CA VAL A 50 4.19 -5.92 3.01
C VAL A 50 5.59 -6.37 2.61
N LEU A 51 6.45 -6.61 3.59
CA LEU A 51 7.75 -7.23 3.34
C LEU A 51 7.58 -8.74 3.43
N ASP A 52 8.28 -9.48 2.58
CA ASP A 52 8.33 -10.93 2.71
C ASP A 52 9.17 -11.30 3.94
N PRO A 53 8.64 -12.06 4.92
CA PRO A 53 9.35 -12.42 6.14
C PRO A 53 10.70 -13.14 5.90
N GLU A 54 10.82 -13.84 4.77
CA GLU A 54 12.05 -14.54 4.35
C GLU A 54 13.21 -13.59 4.05
N GLN A 55 12.93 -12.32 3.77
CA GLN A 55 13.95 -11.30 3.48
C GLN A 55 14.66 -10.81 4.76
N ILE A 56 14.08 -11.07 5.94
CA ILE A 56 14.59 -10.57 7.22
C ILE A 56 15.28 -11.72 7.96
N ARG A 57 16.61 -11.69 7.94
CA ARG A 57 17.44 -12.71 8.58
C ARG A 57 17.15 -12.78 10.08
N GLY A 58 16.74 -13.95 10.56
CA GLY A 58 16.54 -14.19 12.00
C GLY A 58 15.17 -13.77 12.55
N LEU A 59 14.29 -13.19 11.71
CA LEU A 59 12.93 -12.79 12.12
C LEU A 59 12.12 -14.00 12.64
N GLY A 60 12.01 -15.06 11.84
CA GLY A 60 11.26 -16.26 12.20
C GLY A 60 11.72 -16.89 13.53
N PRO A 61 13.02 -17.23 13.69
CA PRO A 61 13.54 -17.80 14.93
C PRO A 61 13.35 -16.93 16.17
N SER A 62 13.52 -15.60 16.03
CA SER A 62 13.35 -14.66 17.16
C SER A 62 11.88 -14.56 17.59
N LEU A 63 10.97 -14.33 16.65
CA LEU A 63 9.53 -14.25 16.93
C LEU A 63 9.00 -15.59 17.46
N GLU A 64 9.50 -16.72 16.96
CA GLU A 64 9.12 -18.04 17.44
C GLU A 64 9.60 -18.30 18.88
N SER A 65 10.82 -17.86 19.24
CA SER A 65 11.32 -17.94 20.61
C SER A 65 10.43 -17.18 21.58
N ILE A 66 10.11 -15.91 21.24
CA ILE A 66 9.23 -15.06 22.04
C ILE A 66 7.84 -15.67 22.16
N ARG A 67 7.27 -16.15 21.04
CA ARG A 67 5.97 -16.83 21.03
C ARG A 67 5.95 -18.04 21.97
N ARG A 68 6.98 -18.88 21.93
CA ARG A 68 7.07 -20.05 22.82
C ARG A 68 7.10 -19.64 24.30
N ARG A 69 7.81 -18.56 24.65
CA ARG A 69 7.82 -18.06 26.04
C ARG A 69 6.46 -17.54 26.49
N LEU A 70 5.76 -16.79 25.65
CA LEU A 70 4.41 -16.33 25.94
C LEU A 70 3.42 -17.50 26.09
N GLU A 71 3.52 -18.50 25.22
CA GLU A 71 2.72 -19.73 25.34
C GLU A 71 3.05 -20.50 26.62
N GLU A 72 4.31 -20.58 27.01
CA GLU A 72 4.74 -21.22 28.25
C GLU A 72 4.25 -20.44 29.49
N ALA A 73 4.32 -19.11 29.48
CA ALA A 73 3.79 -18.25 30.54
C ALA A 73 2.28 -18.46 30.70
N ARG A 74 1.53 -18.44 29.59
CA ARG A 74 0.09 -18.77 29.57
C ARG A 74 -0.15 -20.16 30.15
N ARG A 75 0.60 -21.17 29.71
CA ARG A 75 0.45 -22.56 30.18
C ARG A 75 0.67 -22.67 31.69
N LYS A 76 1.71 -22.04 32.22
CA LYS A 76 2.02 -22.02 33.67
C LYS A 76 0.87 -21.43 34.49
N ILE A 77 0.23 -20.36 34.01
CA ILE A 77 -0.93 -19.76 34.67
C ILE A 77 -2.11 -20.76 34.71
N LEU A 78 -2.43 -21.37 33.56
CA LEU A 78 -3.57 -22.29 33.43
C LEU A 78 -3.37 -23.61 34.20
N GLU A 79 -2.14 -24.09 34.32
CA GLU A 79 -1.78 -25.30 35.08
C GLU A 79 -1.69 -25.05 36.60
N ARG A 80 -1.53 -23.79 37.03
CA ARG A 80 -1.38 -23.44 38.44
C ARG A 80 -2.72 -23.27 39.14
N TYR A 81 -3.63 -22.51 38.54
CA TYR A 81 -4.85 -22.03 39.20
C TYR A 81 -6.10 -22.85 38.87
N GLU A 82 -7.10 -22.78 39.76
CA GLU A 82 -8.49 -23.21 39.52
C GLU A 82 -9.45 -22.00 39.58
N THR A 83 -10.54 -22.04 38.79
CA THR A 83 -11.54 -20.95 38.72
C THR A 83 -12.87 -21.25 39.44
N ASP A 84 -13.19 -22.51 39.70
CA ASP A 84 -14.50 -22.87 40.27
C ASP A 84 -14.75 -22.29 41.68
N ALA A 85 -13.73 -22.29 42.52
CA ALA A 85 -13.82 -21.71 43.86
C ALA A 85 -14.07 -20.19 43.81
N VAL A 86 -13.37 -19.47 42.94
CA VAL A 86 -13.53 -18.01 42.82
C VAL A 86 -14.88 -17.64 42.21
N ARG A 87 -15.39 -18.41 41.24
CA ARG A 87 -16.74 -18.22 40.67
C ARG A 87 -17.83 -18.32 41.73
N LYS A 88 -17.75 -19.35 42.58
CA LYS A 88 -18.69 -19.53 43.70
C LYS A 88 -18.57 -18.38 44.70
N LYS A 89 -17.35 -17.94 45.01
CA LYS A 89 -17.08 -16.84 45.95
C LYS A 89 -17.60 -15.50 45.43
N ALA A 90 -17.35 -15.17 44.17
CA ALA A 90 -17.83 -13.93 43.54
C ALA A 90 -19.37 -13.86 43.55
N ARG A 91 -20.06 -14.94 43.13
CA ARG A 91 -21.53 -15.00 43.17
C ARG A 91 -22.08 -14.94 44.60
N ALA A 92 -21.42 -15.58 45.56
CA ALA A 92 -21.82 -15.51 46.96
C ALA A 92 -21.70 -14.07 47.50
N SER A 93 -20.59 -13.39 47.23
CA SER A 93 -20.39 -11.98 47.61
C SER A 93 -21.45 -11.06 47.01
N PHE A 94 -21.79 -11.21 45.73
CA PHE A 94 -22.87 -10.47 45.09
C PHE A 94 -24.23 -10.73 45.76
N ARG A 95 -24.59 -11.99 45.97
CA ARG A 95 -25.89 -12.36 46.60
C ARG A 95 -25.99 -11.88 48.05
N ASP A 96 -24.90 -11.95 48.81
CA ASP A 96 -24.85 -11.49 50.19
C ASP A 96 -24.95 -9.96 50.28
N ALA A 97 -24.32 -9.23 49.35
CA ALA A 97 -24.48 -7.78 49.23
C ALA A 97 -25.93 -7.41 48.88
N ALA A 98 -26.53 -8.08 47.89
CA ALA A 98 -27.91 -7.85 47.48
C ALA A 98 -28.92 -8.10 48.62
N ARG A 99 -28.70 -9.13 49.45
CA ARG A 99 -29.56 -9.45 50.61
C ARG A 99 -29.54 -8.40 51.70
N ARG A 100 -28.43 -7.68 51.85
CA ARG A 100 -28.26 -6.63 52.88
C ARG A 100 -28.88 -5.30 52.46
N MET A 101 -29.22 -5.15 51.19
CA MET A 101 -29.82 -3.93 50.65
C MET A 101 -31.32 -3.88 50.93
N GLN A 102 -31.81 -2.70 51.31
CA GLN A 102 -33.23 -2.43 51.49
C GLN A 102 -33.69 -1.37 50.49
N PRO A 103 -34.20 -1.77 49.31
CA PRO A 103 -34.73 -0.82 48.34
C PRO A 103 -36.00 -0.14 48.85
N ALA A 104 -36.21 1.11 48.46
CA ALA A 104 -37.48 1.80 48.65
C ALA A 104 -38.62 1.03 47.96
N GLU A 105 -39.84 1.17 48.47
CA GLU A 105 -41.01 0.41 48.01
C GLU A 105 -41.23 0.48 46.50
N LYS A 106 -41.05 1.66 45.90
CA LYS A 106 -41.13 1.90 44.46
C LYS A 106 -40.17 1.05 43.62
N PHE A 107 -38.99 0.74 44.14
CA PHE A 107 -37.92 0.03 43.41
C PHE A 107 -37.77 -1.45 43.82
N ARG A 108 -38.52 -1.90 44.83
CA ARG A 108 -38.38 -3.24 45.41
C ARG A 108 -38.63 -4.37 44.41
N ALA A 109 -39.68 -4.26 43.59
CA ALA A 109 -40.01 -5.26 42.58
C ALA A 109 -38.94 -5.32 41.48
N GLY A 110 -38.53 -4.16 40.96
CA GLY A 110 -37.47 -4.08 39.94
C GLY A 110 -36.13 -4.60 40.44
N PHE A 111 -35.75 -4.25 41.66
CA PHE A 111 -34.52 -4.73 42.30
C PHE A 111 -34.53 -6.25 42.49
N ALA A 112 -35.64 -6.83 42.95
CA ALA A 112 -35.74 -8.27 43.15
C ALA A 112 -35.62 -9.06 41.82
N THR A 113 -36.17 -8.52 40.73
CA THR A 113 -36.00 -9.11 39.39
C THR A 113 -34.55 -8.97 38.91
N ALA A 114 -33.96 -7.79 39.04
CA ALA A 114 -32.58 -7.54 38.61
C ALA A 114 -31.55 -8.41 39.32
N VAL A 115 -31.71 -8.63 40.63
CA VAL A 115 -30.84 -9.51 41.42
C VAL A 115 -31.05 -10.98 41.06
N ARG A 116 -32.28 -11.39 40.77
CA ARG A 116 -32.60 -12.78 40.40
C ARG A 116 -32.03 -13.15 39.03
N ASP A 117 -32.19 -12.25 38.06
CA ASP A 117 -31.77 -12.47 36.68
C ASP A 117 -30.25 -12.25 36.51
N GLU A 118 -29.56 -11.73 37.53
CA GLU A 118 -28.13 -11.39 37.51
C GLU A 118 -27.77 -10.52 36.29
N GLN A 119 -28.67 -9.62 35.86
CA GLN A 119 -28.50 -8.78 34.67
C GLN A 119 -28.01 -7.37 35.00
N LEU A 120 -26.81 -7.04 34.52
CA LEU A 120 -26.17 -5.73 34.73
C LEU A 120 -27.06 -4.56 34.25
N ARG A 121 -27.62 -4.68 33.03
CA ARG A 121 -28.49 -3.65 32.45
C ARG A 121 -29.74 -3.36 33.29
N GLN A 122 -30.27 -4.36 33.99
CA GLN A 122 -31.45 -4.17 34.84
C GLN A 122 -31.09 -3.37 36.09
N LEU A 123 -29.90 -3.60 36.67
CA LEU A 123 -29.38 -2.82 37.79
C LEU A 123 -29.01 -1.39 37.36
N GLU A 124 -28.37 -1.20 36.20
CA GLU A 124 -28.07 0.13 35.66
C GLU A 124 -29.34 0.96 35.42
N ARG A 125 -30.40 0.34 34.88
CA ARG A 125 -31.70 1.02 34.72
C ARG A 125 -32.27 1.48 36.06
N LEU A 126 -32.09 0.70 37.13
CA LEU A 126 -32.53 1.09 38.47
C LEU A 126 -31.66 2.21 39.05
N TRP A 127 -30.36 2.23 38.73
CA TRP A 127 -29.46 3.33 39.08
C TRP A 127 -29.96 4.64 38.46
N TYR A 128 -30.16 4.66 37.14
CA TYR A 128 -30.59 5.85 36.43
C TYR A 128 -32.00 6.32 36.83
N ALA A 129 -32.88 5.40 37.23
CA ALA A 129 -34.23 5.73 37.66
C ALA A 129 -34.32 6.35 39.07
N GLN A 130 -33.21 6.42 39.82
CA GLN A 130 -33.23 7.01 41.16
C GLN A 130 -33.16 8.54 41.16
N ASP A 131 -32.72 9.20 40.08
CA ASP A 131 -32.58 10.67 39.92
C ASP A 131 -31.84 11.43 41.07
N ASP A 132 -31.35 10.73 42.09
CA ASP A 132 -30.70 11.24 43.30
C ASP A 132 -29.46 10.38 43.65
N ASP A 133 -28.29 10.88 43.24
CA ASP A 133 -27.00 10.23 43.47
C ASP A 133 -26.55 10.28 44.94
N GLN A 134 -27.19 11.09 45.80
CA GLN A 134 -26.85 11.22 47.22
C GLN A 134 -27.57 10.19 48.10
N ALA A 135 -28.56 9.48 47.56
CA ALA A 135 -29.30 8.49 48.32
C ALA A 135 -28.43 7.27 48.68
N ARG A 136 -28.55 6.78 49.93
CA ARG A 136 -27.83 5.59 50.42
C ARG A 136 -28.05 4.35 49.54
N PHE A 137 -29.24 4.20 48.97
CA PHE A 137 -29.58 3.09 48.08
C PHE A 137 -28.83 3.19 46.74
N SER A 138 -28.62 4.41 46.23
CA SER A 138 -27.83 4.68 45.03
C SER A 138 -26.43 4.13 45.27
N GLY A 139 -25.64 4.71 46.18
CA GLY A 139 -24.26 4.23 46.45
C GLY A 139 -24.12 2.71 46.69
N GLN A 140 -25.10 2.08 47.35
CA GLN A 140 -25.14 0.61 47.51
C GLN A 140 -25.36 -0.14 46.18
N LEU A 141 -26.19 0.39 45.28
CA LEU A 141 -26.45 -0.16 43.96
C LEU A 141 -25.22 -0.06 43.05
N ALA A 142 -24.40 0.99 43.14
CA ALA A 142 -23.13 1.08 42.42
C ALA A 142 -22.16 -0.02 42.87
N GLY A 143 -22.03 -0.21 44.19
CA GLY A 143 -21.23 -1.31 44.73
C GLY A 143 -21.76 -2.68 44.32
N LEU A 144 -23.09 -2.84 44.20
CA LEU A 144 -23.70 -4.07 43.72
C LEU A 144 -23.45 -4.31 42.21
N ILE A 145 -23.52 -3.25 41.40
CA ILE A 145 -23.18 -3.28 39.96
C ILE A 145 -21.71 -3.67 39.78
N ASP A 146 -20.80 -3.11 40.57
CA ASP A 146 -19.38 -3.46 40.54
C ASP A 146 -19.16 -4.95 40.88
N LEU A 147 -19.77 -5.44 41.97
CA LEU A 147 -19.70 -6.86 42.35
C LEU A 147 -20.27 -7.79 41.27
N LEU A 148 -21.36 -7.38 40.61
CA LEU A 148 -21.90 -8.15 39.48
C LEU A 148 -20.92 -8.12 38.30
N GLY A 149 -20.34 -6.97 37.99
CA GLY A 149 -19.28 -6.85 36.98
C GLY A 149 -18.11 -7.80 37.24
N GLN A 150 -17.66 -7.92 38.49
CA GLN A 150 -16.62 -8.89 38.88
C GLN A 150 -17.07 -10.35 38.64
N VAL A 151 -18.34 -10.69 38.90
CA VAL A 151 -18.88 -12.03 38.58
C VAL A 151 -18.78 -12.30 37.08
N TYR A 152 -19.19 -11.34 36.23
CA TYR A 152 -19.10 -11.47 34.78
C TYR A 152 -17.65 -11.66 34.31
N GLN A 153 -16.71 -10.86 34.82
CA GLN A 153 -15.29 -10.99 34.44
C GLN A 153 -14.72 -12.36 34.85
N VAL A 154 -15.08 -12.87 36.03
CA VAL A 154 -14.63 -14.18 36.51
C VAL A 154 -15.30 -15.34 35.73
N ASP A 155 -16.56 -15.19 35.33
CA ASP A 155 -17.22 -16.16 34.46
C ASP A 155 -16.63 -16.16 33.05
N GLU A 156 -16.32 -14.99 32.49
CA GLU A 156 -15.64 -14.85 31.20
C GLU A 156 -14.27 -15.52 31.23
N LEU A 157 -13.48 -15.28 32.29
CA LEU A 157 -12.19 -15.93 32.52
C LEU A 157 -12.31 -17.46 32.45
N ALA A 158 -13.28 -18.03 33.17
CA ALA A 158 -13.47 -19.48 33.21
C ALA A 158 -14.07 -20.07 31.92
N ALA A 159 -14.79 -19.26 31.14
CA ALA A 159 -15.36 -19.68 29.86
C ALA A 159 -14.34 -19.64 28.73
N LYS A 160 -13.48 -18.61 28.71
CA LYS A 160 -12.51 -18.37 27.65
C LYS A 160 -11.27 -19.26 27.78
N TRP A 161 -10.81 -19.53 29.01
CA TRP A 161 -9.64 -20.37 29.24
C TRP A 161 -9.94 -21.60 30.10
N GLN A 162 -9.33 -22.73 29.73
CA GLN A 162 -9.44 -23.97 30.47
C GLN A 162 -8.33 -24.06 31.52
N PHE A 163 -8.72 -23.93 32.79
CA PHE A 163 -7.82 -24.09 33.94
C PHE A 163 -7.75 -25.55 34.36
N THR A 164 -6.55 -26.04 34.69
CA THR A 164 -6.29 -27.43 35.10
C THR A 164 -5.59 -27.54 36.46
N GLY A 165 -5.27 -26.40 37.07
CA GLY A 165 -4.59 -26.33 38.35
C GLY A 165 -5.45 -26.62 39.56
N ARG A 166 -4.87 -26.37 40.74
CA ARG A 166 -5.50 -26.64 42.04
C ARG A 166 -5.44 -25.44 42.99
N GLU A 167 -4.65 -24.41 42.65
CA GLU A 167 -4.49 -23.23 43.49
C GLU A 167 -5.73 -22.33 43.39
N LYS A 168 -6.33 -22.03 44.54
CA LYS A 168 -7.54 -21.22 44.64
C LYS A 168 -7.24 -19.75 44.44
N LEU A 169 -7.95 -19.11 43.52
CA LEU A 169 -7.87 -17.66 43.32
C LEU A 169 -8.79 -16.89 44.28
N THR A 170 -8.33 -15.71 44.68
CA THR A 170 -9.21 -14.66 45.22
C THR A 170 -9.83 -13.88 44.07
N VAL A 171 -10.90 -13.11 44.32
CA VAL A 171 -11.53 -12.31 43.26
C VAL A 171 -10.52 -11.31 42.65
N PRO A 172 -9.76 -10.52 43.44
CA PRO A 172 -8.74 -9.62 42.86
C PRO A 172 -7.68 -10.36 42.05
N ALA A 173 -7.15 -11.48 42.58
CA ALA A 173 -6.14 -12.26 41.87
C ALA A 173 -6.69 -12.88 40.56
N ALA A 174 -7.97 -13.24 40.51
CA ALA A 174 -8.59 -13.72 39.29
C ALA A 174 -8.70 -12.64 38.21
N LEU A 175 -8.96 -11.38 38.61
CA LEU A 175 -8.98 -10.26 37.67
C LEU A 175 -7.57 -9.95 37.13
N GLU A 176 -6.55 -9.95 37.98
CA GLU A 176 -5.15 -9.78 37.56
C GLU A 176 -4.71 -10.90 36.60
N VAL A 177 -5.08 -12.15 36.90
CA VAL A 177 -4.81 -13.30 36.02
C VAL A 177 -5.53 -13.16 34.68
N LYS A 178 -6.78 -12.67 34.68
CA LYS A 178 -7.51 -12.39 33.44
C LYS A 178 -6.79 -11.36 32.59
N GLU A 179 -6.42 -10.22 33.17
CA GLU A 179 -5.69 -9.15 32.50
C GLU A 179 -4.38 -9.67 31.91
N THR A 180 -3.61 -10.42 32.70
CA THR A 180 -2.35 -11.03 32.25
C THR A 180 -2.56 -11.98 31.06
N LEU A 181 -3.63 -12.79 31.07
CA LEU A 181 -3.95 -13.71 29.97
C LEU A 181 -4.40 -12.97 28.71
N GLU A 182 -5.15 -11.87 28.86
CA GLU A 182 -5.55 -11.00 27.75
C GLU A 182 -4.35 -10.29 27.11
N GLU A 183 -3.43 -9.79 27.93
CA GLU A 183 -2.15 -9.21 27.47
C GLU A 183 -1.35 -10.21 26.65
N ILE A 184 -1.19 -11.45 27.16
CA ILE A 184 -0.49 -12.51 26.42
C ILE A 184 -1.16 -12.81 25.08
N GLU A 185 -2.50 -12.89 25.03
CA GLU A 185 -3.21 -13.14 23.75
C GLU A 185 -3.15 -11.95 22.78
N ALA A 186 -3.09 -10.72 23.28
CA ALA A 186 -2.84 -9.55 22.45
C ALA A 186 -1.45 -9.63 21.82
N LEU A 187 -0.41 -9.88 22.63
CA LEU A 187 0.97 -10.03 22.15
C LEU A 187 1.12 -11.19 21.15
N LEU A 188 0.52 -12.35 21.42
CA LEU A 188 0.56 -13.50 20.50
C LEU A 188 -0.03 -13.15 19.13
N ARG A 189 -1.13 -12.39 19.10
CA ARG A 189 -1.73 -11.91 17.83
C ARG A 189 -0.82 -10.92 17.11
N GLN A 190 -0.23 -9.97 17.84
CA GLN A 190 0.73 -9.01 17.27
C GLN A 190 1.95 -9.73 16.67
N LEU A 191 2.49 -10.74 17.36
CA LEU A 191 3.62 -11.54 16.87
C LEU A 191 3.23 -12.35 15.63
N GLU A 192 2.01 -12.89 15.56
CA GLU A 192 1.53 -13.61 14.38
C GLU A 192 1.39 -12.66 13.17
N GLU A 193 0.86 -11.47 13.37
CA GLU A 193 0.75 -10.45 12.34
C GLU A 193 2.13 -9.95 11.87
N ALA A 194 3.04 -9.70 12.82
CA ALA A 194 4.42 -9.33 12.54
C ALA A 194 5.17 -10.45 11.81
N ALA A 195 4.90 -11.72 12.12
CA ALA A 195 5.50 -12.84 11.42
C ALA A 195 4.98 -13.00 9.98
N LYS A 196 3.72 -12.62 9.71
CA LYS A 196 3.11 -12.70 8.36
C LYS A 196 3.50 -11.54 7.47
N ASN A 197 3.48 -10.32 8.01
CA ASN A 197 3.61 -9.09 7.23
C ASN A 197 4.97 -8.38 7.46
N ALA A 198 5.84 -8.96 8.30
CA ALA A 198 7.11 -8.35 8.73
C ALA A 198 6.95 -6.97 9.40
N ARG A 199 5.77 -6.70 9.98
CA ARG A 199 5.42 -5.45 10.66
C ARG A 199 5.75 -5.51 12.14
N LEU A 200 7.03 -5.35 12.47
CA LEU A 200 7.50 -5.34 13.85
C LEU A 200 6.99 -4.13 14.67
N ALA A 201 6.56 -3.05 14.01
CA ALA A 201 6.07 -1.84 14.68
C ALA A 201 4.74 -2.02 15.45
N ILE A 202 3.97 -3.07 15.13
CA ILE A 202 2.68 -3.37 15.77
C ILE A 202 2.88 -3.97 17.17
N ILE A 203 4.08 -4.48 17.48
CA ILE A 203 4.36 -5.16 18.74
C ILE A 203 4.51 -4.13 19.87
N ASP A 204 3.71 -4.29 20.92
CA ASP A 204 3.82 -3.51 22.14
C ASP A 204 5.01 -3.96 22.98
N MET A 205 6.10 -3.18 22.93
CA MET A 205 7.35 -3.50 23.63
C MET A 205 7.22 -3.35 25.15
N GLU A 206 6.38 -2.43 25.63
CA GLU A 206 6.18 -2.21 27.07
C GLU A 206 5.47 -3.42 27.68
N MET A 207 4.42 -3.90 27.03
CA MET A 207 3.70 -5.10 27.43
C MET A 207 4.59 -6.34 27.31
N LEU A 208 5.36 -6.47 26.22
CA LEU A 208 6.27 -7.60 26.01
C LEU A 208 7.35 -7.71 27.08
N SER A 209 7.85 -6.57 27.57
CA SER A 209 8.91 -6.52 28.58
C SER A 209 8.54 -7.18 29.92
N ARG A 210 7.25 -7.38 30.19
CA ARG A 210 6.76 -8.07 31.40
C ARG A 210 6.95 -9.59 31.34
N PHE A 211 7.02 -10.16 30.14
CA PHE A 211 7.04 -11.61 29.92
C PHE A 211 8.36 -12.14 29.37
N VAL A 212 9.21 -11.24 28.87
CA VAL A 212 10.39 -11.54 28.06
C VAL A 212 11.61 -10.90 28.68
N GLU A 213 12.77 -11.54 28.56
CA GLU A 213 14.02 -11.03 29.13
C GLU A 213 14.64 -9.93 28.25
N GLN A 214 15.44 -9.04 28.87
CA GLN A 214 16.10 -7.93 28.16
C GLN A 214 16.88 -8.35 26.89
N PRO A 215 17.65 -9.45 26.86
CA PRO A 215 18.37 -9.86 25.65
C PRO A 215 17.48 -10.16 24.44
N GLU A 216 16.24 -10.59 24.68
CA GLU A 216 15.28 -10.89 23.61
C GLU A 216 14.59 -9.62 23.12
N LEU A 217 14.36 -8.65 24.01
CA LEU A 217 13.90 -7.31 23.64
C LEU A 217 14.95 -6.59 22.80
N ASP A 218 16.22 -6.64 23.23
CA ASP A 218 17.36 -6.08 22.48
C ASP A 218 17.47 -6.70 21.08
N GLY A 219 17.26 -8.02 20.98
CA GLY A 219 17.25 -8.74 19.71
C GLY A 219 16.10 -8.30 18.79
N LEU A 220 14.92 -8.06 19.35
CA LEU A 220 13.75 -7.56 18.60
C LEU A 220 13.95 -6.11 18.14
N ASP A 221 14.54 -5.26 18.98
CA ASP A 221 14.90 -3.88 18.63
C ASP A 221 15.97 -3.83 17.55
N ALA A 222 16.96 -4.71 17.59
CA ALA A 222 17.95 -4.85 16.53
C ALA A 222 17.29 -5.26 15.20
N LEU A 223 16.33 -6.20 15.25
CA LEU A 223 15.55 -6.59 14.07
C LEU A 223 14.69 -5.43 13.54
N ARG A 224 14.06 -4.63 14.41
CA ARG A 224 13.31 -3.43 14.01
C ARG A 224 14.19 -2.46 13.22
N ARG A 225 15.37 -2.14 13.75
CA ARG A 225 16.35 -1.26 13.07
C ARG A 225 16.81 -1.84 11.74
N GLN A 226 17.04 -3.16 11.68
CA GLN A 226 17.40 -3.82 10.43
C GLN A 226 16.27 -3.72 9.40
N VAL A 227 15.01 -3.89 9.80
CA VAL A 227 13.84 -3.74 8.92
C VAL A 227 13.72 -2.30 8.43
N GLU A 228 13.86 -1.32 9.33
CA GLU A 228 13.85 0.11 8.98
C GLU A 228 14.94 0.44 7.96
N GLU A 229 16.16 -0.06 8.16
CA GLU A 229 17.28 0.15 7.22
C GLU A 229 17.00 -0.48 5.85
N ILE A 230 16.46 -1.71 5.81
CA ILE A 230 16.08 -2.37 4.56
C ILE A 230 14.98 -1.57 3.84
N VAL A 231 13.96 -1.11 4.57
CA VAL A 231 12.90 -0.26 4.02
C VAL A 231 13.46 1.03 3.45
N GLU A 232 14.35 1.71 4.18
CA GLU A 232 15.00 2.96 3.74
C GLU A 232 15.85 2.74 2.48
N GLN A 233 16.65 1.67 2.43
CA GLN A 233 17.43 1.31 1.25
C GLN A 233 16.54 1.00 0.04
N MET A 234 15.45 0.28 0.24
CA MET A 234 14.49 -0.02 -0.83
C MET A 234 13.74 1.23 -1.28
N ALA A 235 13.38 2.12 -0.35
CA ALA A 235 12.73 3.39 -0.64
C ALA A 235 13.65 4.25 -1.54
N ALA A 236 14.92 4.37 -1.17
CA ALA A 236 15.93 5.07 -1.97
C ALA A 236 16.12 4.44 -3.37
N GLN A 237 16.16 3.11 -3.47
CA GLN A 237 16.27 2.42 -4.77
C GLN A 237 15.08 2.71 -5.70
N GLN A 238 13.89 2.89 -5.12
CA GLN A 238 12.68 3.19 -5.86
C GLN A 238 12.43 4.71 -6.02
N GLY A 239 13.37 5.54 -5.59
CA GLY A 239 13.31 6.99 -5.76
C GLY A 239 12.38 7.69 -4.77
N LEU A 240 12.19 7.14 -3.58
CA LEU A 240 11.61 7.86 -2.45
C LEU A 240 12.77 8.50 -1.66
N GLU A 241 12.71 9.82 -1.46
CA GLU A 241 13.72 10.56 -0.70
C GLU A 241 13.19 10.87 0.71
N ARG A 242 14.01 10.65 1.73
CA ARG A 242 13.65 10.94 3.12
C ARG A 242 13.85 12.42 3.42
N THR A 243 12.80 13.07 3.89
CA THR A 243 12.80 14.47 4.35
C THR A 243 12.51 14.54 5.85
N LYS A 244 12.58 15.74 6.45
CA LYS A 244 12.26 15.95 7.87
C LYS A 244 10.78 15.65 8.21
N ARG A 245 9.91 15.52 7.22
CA ARG A 245 8.46 15.31 7.39
C ARG A 245 7.99 13.92 6.96
N GLY A 246 8.85 13.11 6.35
CA GLY A 246 8.48 11.79 5.84
C GLY A 246 9.22 11.44 4.55
N TYR A 247 8.56 10.76 3.63
CA TYR A 247 9.12 10.40 2.32
C TYR A 247 8.50 11.25 1.20
N GLU A 248 9.35 11.79 0.33
CA GLU A 248 8.97 12.56 -0.85
C GLU A 248 9.18 11.74 -2.14
N LEU A 249 8.28 11.90 -3.09
CA LEU A 249 8.35 11.23 -4.40
C LEU A 249 9.31 11.98 -5.33
N THR A 250 10.32 11.29 -5.86
CA THR A 250 11.22 11.87 -6.87
C THR A 250 10.68 11.68 -8.31
N PRO A 251 11.22 12.40 -9.31
CA PRO A 251 10.94 12.13 -10.72
C PRO A 251 11.31 10.70 -11.17
N ARG A 252 12.13 9.97 -10.40
CA ARG A 252 12.44 8.56 -10.64
C ARG A 252 11.33 7.65 -10.12
N SER A 253 10.79 7.90 -8.93
CA SER A 253 9.66 7.12 -8.40
C SER A 253 8.42 7.28 -9.27
N LEU A 254 8.14 8.50 -9.75
CA LEU A 254 7.04 8.76 -10.69
C LEU A 254 7.14 7.89 -11.96
N ARG A 255 8.33 7.74 -12.54
CA ARG A 255 8.56 6.89 -13.72
C ARG A 255 8.38 5.40 -13.41
N ILE A 256 8.82 4.94 -12.24
CA ILE A 256 8.64 3.55 -11.80
C ILE A 256 7.15 3.25 -11.62
N PHE A 257 6.42 4.13 -10.94
CA PHE A 257 4.97 4.03 -10.76
C PHE A 257 4.23 4.00 -12.08
N GLN A 258 4.53 4.95 -12.96
CA GLN A 258 3.97 5.03 -14.31
C GLN A 258 4.17 3.75 -15.11
N GLY A 259 5.38 3.15 -15.05
CA GLY A 259 5.66 1.87 -15.71
C GLY A 259 4.81 0.72 -15.15
N LYS A 260 4.71 0.60 -13.82
CA LYS A 260 3.88 -0.43 -13.15
C LYS A 260 2.39 -0.25 -13.42
N LEU A 261 1.91 0.99 -13.42
CA LEU A 261 0.53 1.32 -13.72
C LEU A 261 0.18 0.93 -15.15
N LEU A 262 1.08 1.19 -16.10
CA LEU A 262 0.95 0.79 -17.48
C LEU A 262 0.87 -0.75 -17.61
N GLU A 263 1.77 -1.47 -16.94
CA GLU A 263 1.77 -2.93 -16.90
C GLU A 263 0.45 -3.48 -16.33
N ARG A 264 -0.05 -2.91 -15.24
CA ARG A 264 -1.33 -3.31 -14.62
C ARG A 264 -2.51 -3.05 -15.54
N ILE A 265 -2.59 -1.87 -16.16
CA ILE A 265 -3.67 -1.52 -17.09
C ILE A 265 -3.65 -2.47 -18.29
N PHE A 266 -2.49 -2.67 -18.92
CA PHE A 266 -2.39 -3.54 -20.09
C PHE A 266 -2.49 -5.04 -19.78
N SER A 267 -2.17 -5.48 -18.56
CA SER A 267 -2.42 -6.87 -18.12
C SER A 267 -3.91 -7.23 -18.13
N ALA A 268 -4.79 -6.22 -18.05
CA ALA A 268 -6.24 -6.37 -18.09
C ALA A 268 -6.84 -6.09 -19.47
N LEU A 269 -6.05 -5.62 -20.46
CA LEU A 269 -6.56 -5.38 -21.81
C LEU A 269 -6.51 -6.67 -22.64
N GLU A 270 -7.64 -7.01 -23.28
CA GLU A 270 -7.67 -8.05 -24.31
C GLU A 270 -6.74 -7.67 -25.48
N PRO A 271 -6.04 -8.65 -26.09
CA PRO A 271 -5.12 -8.42 -27.19
C PRO A 271 -5.86 -7.90 -28.42
N SER A 272 -6.03 -6.58 -28.51
CA SER A 272 -6.72 -5.93 -29.61
C SER A 272 -5.83 -4.85 -30.26
N ARG A 273 -5.55 -5.13 -31.54
CA ARG A 273 -4.97 -4.31 -32.62
C ARG A 273 -4.29 -3.00 -32.21
N THR A 274 -2.96 -3.07 -32.08
CA THR A 274 -2.06 -1.92 -32.14
C THR A 274 -2.09 -1.29 -33.53
N GLY A 275 -2.82 -0.19 -33.69
CA GLY A 275 -2.67 0.71 -34.84
C GLY A 275 -1.50 1.65 -34.59
N ARG A 276 -0.31 1.32 -35.11
CA ARG A 276 0.80 2.29 -35.13
C ARG A 276 0.40 3.42 -36.07
N HIS A 277 0.54 4.68 -35.62
CA HIS A 277 0.56 5.84 -36.51
C HIS A 277 1.85 5.86 -37.34
N GLN A 278 2.09 4.84 -38.17
CA GLN A 278 3.05 4.98 -39.26
C GLN A 278 2.34 5.76 -40.35
N VAL A 279 2.27 7.08 -40.18
CA VAL A 279 2.07 7.95 -41.32
C VAL A 279 3.40 7.95 -42.07
N SER A 280 3.55 7.02 -43.01
CA SER A 280 4.57 7.05 -44.05
C SER A 280 4.26 8.18 -45.05
N ALA A 281 4.07 9.41 -44.55
CA ALA A 281 4.04 10.58 -45.41
C ALA A 281 5.49 10.85 -45.83
N VAL A 282 5.89 10.19 -46.91
CA VAL A 282 7.01 10.64 -47.74
C VAL A 282 6.52 11.94 -48.39
N GLY A 283 6.77 13.05 -47.73
CA GLY A 283 6.50 14.40 -48.20
C GLY A 283 7.63 15.31 -47.78
N ASP A 284 7.65 16.52 -48.34
CA ASP A 284 8.65 17.54 -48.03
C ASP A 284 8.78 17.73 -46.51
N GLY A 285 9.96 17.40 -46.00
CA GLY A 285 10.33 17.50 -44.59
C GLY A 285 11.60 18.33 -44.42
N ALA A 286 11.78 18.90 -43.23
CA ALA A 286 12.91 19.81 -42.96
C ALA A 286 14.29 19.11 -42.86
N VAL A 287 14.34 17.78 -42.88
CA VAL A 287 15.57 17.00 -42.70
C VAL A 287 15.84 16.18 -43.95
N GLU A 288 16.95 16.47 -44.62
CA GLU A 288 17.48 15.72 -45.76
C GLU A 288 18.15 14.42 -45.28
N LEU A 289 17.90 13.33 -46.00
CA LEU A 289 18.54 12.04 -45.81
C LEU A 289 19.66 11.87 -46.83
N VAL A 290 20.70 11.15 -46.44
CA VAL A 290 21.87 10.82 -47.29
C VAL A 290 21.50 10.16 -48.64
N PRO A 291 20.58 9.17 -48.72
CA PRO A 291 20.21 8.60 -50.01
C PRO A 291 19.44 9.59 -50.88
N THR A 292 19.93 9.79 -52.11
CA THR A 292 19.27 10.55 -53.17
C THR A 292 18.32 9.66 -53.97
N ARG A 293 17.41 10.30 -54.71
CA ARG A 293 16.58 9.66 -55.74
C ARG A 293 16.48 10.57 -56.97
N PRO A 294 16.15 10.02 -58.17
CA PRO A 294 15.88 10.83 -59.34
C PRO A 294 14.71 11.79 -59.11
N TYR A 295 14.81 13.00 -59.64
CA TYR A 295 13.76 14.02 -59.55
C TYR A 295 12.48 13.61 -60.28
N GLU A 296 11.35 13.76 -59.60
CA GLU A 296 10.00 13.62 -60.17
C GLU A 296 9.28 14.97 -60.19
N PHE A 297 8.39 15.15 -61.17
CA PHE A 297 7.66 16.42 -61.31
C PHE A 297 6.82 16.69 -60.05
N GLY A 298 7.10 17.82 -59.37
CA GLY A 298 6.48 18.21 -58.11
C GLY A 298 7.44 18.20 -56.91
N ASP A 299 8.64 17.64 -57.06
CA ASP A 299 9.66 17.68 -56.02
C ASP A 299 10.23 19.10 -55.82
N SER A 300 10.54 19.44 -54.57
CA SER A 300 11.15 20.72 -54.23
C SER A 300 12.63 20.76 -54.63
N VAL A 301 13.00 21.79 -55.40
CA VAL A 301 14.37 22.04 -55.84
C VAL A 301 15.28 22.45 -54.66
N ALA A 302 14.70 22.81 -53.50
CA ALA A 302 15.45 23.13 -52.30
C ALA A 302 16.30 21.96 -51.78
N HIS A 303 15.89 20.72 -52.09
CA HIS A 303 16.54 19.48 -51.66
C HIS A 303 17.35 18.80 -52.77
N MET A 304 17.72 19.56 -53.81
CA MET A 304 18.51 19.05 -54.92
C MET A 304 19.95 18.75 -54.48
N ASP A 305 20.43 17.54 -54.74
CA ASP A 305 21.85 17.20 -54.60
C ASP A 305 22.63 17.87 -55.73
N ILE A 306 23.16 19.06 -55.46
CA ILE A 306 23.89 19.86 -56.44
C ILE A 306 25.13 19.10 -56.95
N PRO A 307 26.01 18.55 -56.09
CA PRO A 307 27.12 17.70 -56.55
C PRO A 307 26.70 16.53 -57.44
N GLY A 308 25.76 15.69 -56.99
CA GLY A 308 25.31 14.52 -57.76
C GLY A 308 24.69 14.91 -59.09
N THR A 309 23.86 15.96 -59.08
CA THR A 309 23.22 16.50 -60.29
C THR A 309 24.24 17.02 -61.31
N LEU A 310 25.28 17.73 -60.85
CA LEU A 310 26.35 18.22 -61.71
C LEU A 310 27.20 17.08 -62.29
N VAL A 311 27.51 16.06 -61.48
CA VAL A 311 28.24 14.88 -61.92
C VAL A 311 27.46 14.12 -63.00
N ASN A 312 26.16 13.89 -62.79
CA ASN A 312 25.30 13.24 -63.78
C ASN A 312 25.23 14.03 -65.10
N ALA A 313 25.10 15.36 -65.02
CA ALA A 313 25.10 16.21 -66.20
C ALA A 313 26.43 16.19 -66.97
N LEU A 314 27.58 16.12 -66.26
CA LEU A 314 28.90 16.01 -66.88
C LEU A 314 29.13 14.64 -67.51
N LEU A 315 28.74 13.56 -66.83
CA LEU A 315 28.82 12.20 -67.36
C LEU A 315 27.98 12.06 -68.63
N ARG A 316 26.75 12.56 -68.62
CA ARG A 316 25.90 12.59 -69.82
C ARG A 316 26.57 13.33 -70.96
N ARG A 317 27.07 14.55 -70.71
CA ARG A 317 27.75 15.36 -71.72
C ARG A 317 28.96 14.63 -72.32
N SER A 318 29.72 13.89 -71.51
CA SER A 318 30.88 13.13 -71.99
C SER A 318 30.52 12.00 -72.96
N GLY A 319 29.29 11.47 -72.88
CA GLY A 319 28.78 10.43 -73.77
C GLY A 319 28.06 10.93 -75.02
N GLU A 320 27.77 12.23 -75.13
CA GLU A 320 27.13 12.84 -76.30
C GLU A 320 28.23 13.27 -77.31
N ALA A 321 28.18 12.76 -78.55
CA ALA A 321 29.21 12.95 -79.58
C ALA A 321 29.45 14.41 -80.02
N ASP A 322 28.59 15.35 -79.58
CA ASP A 322 28.58 16.77 -79.94
C ASP A 322 29.12 17.67 -78.79
N GLY A 323 29.78 17.08 -77.79
CA GLY A 323 29.98 17.67 -76.46
C GLY A 323 31.16 18.65 -76.26
N GLN A 324 31.88 19.07 -77.30
CA GLN A 324 33.07 19.93 -77.14
C GLN A 324 32.77 21.41 -77.43
N GLY A 325 32.49 22.20 -76.39
CA GLY A 325 32.56 23.68 -76.45
C GLY A 325 31.37 24.47 -75.87
N GLY A 326 30.20 23.88 -75.65
CA GLY A 326 29.01 24.61 -75.13
C GLY A 326 28.93 24.76 -73.60
N PRO A 327 28.08 25.66 -73.07
CA PRO A 327 27.78 25.75 -71.64
C PRO A 327 27.07 24.48 -71.14
N LEU A 328 27.31 24.09 -69.88
CA LEU A 328 26.64 22.94 -69.25
C LEU A 328 25.13 23.20 -69.17
N ARG A 329 24.32 22.31 -69.76
CA ARG A 329 22.86 22.36 -69.68
C ARG A 329 22.37 21.23 -68.79
N LEU A 330 21.69 21.55 -67.70
CA LEU A 330 21.02 20.57 -66.84
C LEU A 330 19.72 20.10 -67.49
N GLN A 331 19.49 18.79 -67.50
CA GLN A 331 18.23 18.18 -67.90
C GLN A 331 17.57 17.51 -66.69
N GLN A 332 16.25 17.33 -66.72
CA GLN A 332 15.50 16.73 -65.61
C GLN A 332 16.06 15.36 -65.17
N ARG A 333 16.51 14.54 -66.13
CA ARG A 333 17.12 13.23 -65.87
C ARG A 333 18.47 13.27 -65.13
N ASP A 334 19.11 14.44 -65.11
CA ASP A 334 20.38 14.64 -64.41
C ASP A 334 20.13 14.96 -62.93
N ILE A 335 18.93 15.41 -62.57
CA ILE A 335 18.61 15.95 -61.25
C ILE A 335 18.37 14.83 -60.24
N GLU A 336 19.12 14.89 -59.16
CA GLU A 336 18.92 14.08 -57.97
C GLU A 336 18.44 14.94 -56.81
N VAL A 337 17.50 14.39 -56.03
CA VAL A 337 16.93 15.03 -54.85
C VAL A 337 17.15 14.17 -53.62
N HIS A 338 17.50 14.79 -52.50
CA HIS A 338 17.56 14.12 -51.20
C HIS A 338 16.17 13.68 -50.77
N ARG A 339 16.08 12.47 -50.20
CA ARG A 339 14.84 12.06 -49.53
C ARG A 339 14.69 12.88 -48.26
N THR A 340 13.55 13.54 -48.07
CA THR A 340 13.28 14.26 -46.83
C THR A 340 12.47 13.39 -45.86
N ARG A 341 12.70 13.57 -44.56
CA ARG A 341 11.86 12.99 -43.50
C ARG A 341 11.14 14.10 -42.77
N ASN A 342 9.82 14.04 -42.74
CA ASN A 342 9.03 14.83 -41.81
C ASN A 342 8.88 14.04 -40.50
N THR A 343 9.29 14.64 -39.39
CA THR A 343 8.98 14.14 -38.05
C THR A 343 7.88 15.05 -37.48
N PRO A 344 6.60 14.73 -37.69
CA PRO A 344 5.51 15.57 -37.18
C PRO A 344 5.60 15.63 -35.65
N LYS A 345 5.62 16.83 -35.08
CA LYS A 345 5.50 17.04 -33.63
C LYS A 345 4.01 17.06 -33.28
N CYS A 346 3.58 16.24 -32.34
CA CYS A 346 2.21 16.27 -31.81
C CYS A 346 2.17 17.09 -30.51
N ALA A 347 1.09 17.86 -30.33
CA ALA A 347 0.77 18.52 -29.07
C ALA A 347 -0.58 18.00 -28.56
N THR A 348 -0.55 17.25 -27.46
CA THR A 348 -1.72 16.62 -26.84
C THR A 348 -2.09 17.36 -25.55
N SER A 349 -3.36 17.74 -25.42
CA SER A 349 -3.90 18.32 -24.18
C SER A 349 -4.94 17.36 -23.59
N VAL A 350 -4.76 16.98 -22.34
CA VAL A 350 -5.66 16.06 -21.61
C VAL A 350 -6.38 16.86 -20.53
N VAL A 351 -7.71 16.90 -20.62
CA VAL A 351 -8.55 17.59 -19.64
C VAL A 351 -9.13 16.55 -18.67
N LEU A 352 -8.86 16.74 -17.39
CA LEU A 352 -9.28 15.88 -16.29
C LEU A 352 -10.50 16.51 -15.61
N ASP A 353 -11.64 15.84 -15.63
CA ASP A 353 -12.83 16.27 -14.87
C ASP A 353 -12.60 16.01 -13.37
N MET A 354 -12.68 17.08 -12.58
CA MET A 354 -12.50 17.11 -11.13
C MET A 354 -13.76 17.63 -10.41
N SER A 355 -14.92 17.54 -11.06
CA SER A 355 -16.21 18.00 -10.52
C SER A 355 -16.68 17.17 -9.31
N GLY A 356 -17.70 17.67 -8.61
CA GLY A 356 -18.21 17.02 -7.39
C GLY A 356 -18.69 15.59 -7.58
N SER A 357 -19.20 15.22 -8.76
CA SER A 357 -19.60 13.85 -9.11
C SER A 357 -18.41 12.88 -9.12
N MET A 358 -17.22 13.37 -9.46
CA MET A 358 -15.99 12.57 -9.50
C MET A 358 -15.50 12.15 -8.11
N ARG A 359 -15.98 12.80 -7.04
CA ARG A 359 -15.68 12.41 -5.65
C ARG A 359 -16.33 11.09 -5.25
N TYR A 360 -17.47 10.74 -5.86
CA TYR A 360 -18.18 9.52 -5.50
C TYR A 360 -17.39 8.29 -5.98
N GLY A 361 -17.07 7.38 -5.05
CA GLY A 361 -16.32 6.17 -5.37
C GLY A 361 -14.87 6.39 -5.83
N GLY A 362 -14.26 7.55 -5.53
CA GLY A 362 -12.85 7.82 -5.84
C GLY A 362 -12.53 7.91 -7.34
N MET A 363 -13.53 8.23 -8.18
CA MET A 363 -13.33 8.31 -9.64
C MET A 363 -12.28 9.35 -10.06
N TYR A 364 -12.12 10.43 -9.29
CA TYR A 364 -11.05 11.41 -9.50
C TYR A 364 -9.65 10.76 -9.44
N VAL A 365 -9.42 9.79 -8.53
CA VAL A 365 -8.17 9.04 -8.42
C VAL A 365 -7.94 8.19 -9.68
N ASN A 366 -8.99 7.56 -10.19
CA ASN A 366 -8.91 6.77 -11.42
C ASN A 366 -8.56 7.60 -12.65
N VAL A 367 -9.13 8.82 -12.76
CA VAL A 367 -8.82 9.75 -13.84
C VAL A 367 -7.35 10.18 -13.78
N LYS A 368 -6.84 10.51 -12.59
CA LYS A 368 -5.42 10.84 -12.40
C LYS A 368 -4.49 9.66 -12.74
N ARG A 369 -4.85 8.43 -12.36
CA ARG A 369 -4.13 7.21 -12.77
C ARG A 369 -4.07 7.08 -14.29
N MET A 370 -5.21 7.21 -14.97
CA MET A 370 -5.25 7.15 -16.44
C MET A 370 -4.41 8.25 -17.09
N ALA A 371 -4.43 9.46 -16.53
CA ALA A 371 -3.61 10.58 -17.01
C ALA A 371 -2.11 10.26 -16.94
N LEU A 372 -1.66 9.74 -15.80
CA LEU A 372 -0.26 9.34 -15.60
C LEU A 372 0.15 8.15 -16.48
N ALA A 373 -0.73 7.17 -16.66
CA ALA A 373 -0.48 6.06 -17.57
C ALA A 373 -0.35 6.53 -19.04
N LEU A 374 -1.22 7.46 -19.46
CA LEU A 374 -1.16 8.06 -20.79
C LEU A 374 0.14 8.84 -21.00
N GLN A 375 0.58 9.59 -19.99
CA GLN A 375 1.88 10.25 -20.04
C GLN A 375 3.03 9.26 -20.22
N ALA A 376 3.03 8.18 -19.44
CA ALA A 376 4.06 7.14 -19.52
C ALA A 376 4.13 6.56 -20.93
N LEU A 377 2.96 6.28 -21.53
CA LEU A 377 2.85 5.76 -22.88
C LEU A 377 3.39 6.74 -23.92
N VAL A 378 2.93 7.99 -23.88
CA VAL A 378 3.33 9.04 -24.83
C VAL A 378 4.82 9.33 -24.72
N GLN A 379 5.36 9.48 -23.51
CA GLN A 379 6.80 9.76 -23.32
C GLN A 379 7.69 8.58 -23.72
N ARG A 380 7.20 7.34 -23.58
CA ARG A 380 7.94 6.14 -24.00
C ARG A 380 7.98 5.99 -25.51
N GLU A 381 6.86 6.22 -26.19
CA GLU A 381 6.77 6.04 -27.65
C GLU A 381 7.21 7.28 -28.44
N TYR A 382 6.94 8.48 -27.92
CA TYR A 382 7.14 9.77 -28.59
C TYR A 382 7.77 10.81 -27.63
N PRO A 383 9.06 10.67 -27.27
CA PRO A 383 9.71 11.56 -26.30
C PRO A 383 9.84 13.03 -26.75
N GLY A 384 9.57 13.33 -28.03
CA GLY A 384 9.61 14.67 -28.60
C GLY A 384 8.27 15.39 -28.65
N ASP A 385 7.17 14.73 -28.27
CA ASP A 385 5.82 15.29 -28.32
C ASP A 385 5.47 16.11 -27.07
N PHE A 386 4.63 17.13 -27.24
CA PHE A 386 4.16 17.96 -26.14
C PHE A 386 2.90 17.35 -25.51
N LEU A 387 2.88 17.24 -24.18
CA LEU A 387 1.73 16.74 -23.42
C LEU A 387 1.42 17.68 -22.25
N GLN A 388 0.19 18.18 -22.17
CA GLN A 388 -0.28 19.05 -21.09
C GLN A 388 -1.52 18.47 -20.42
N PHE A 389 -1.54 18.44 -19.09
CA PHE A 389 -2.71 18.09 -18.30
C PHE A 389 -3.42 19.34 -17.77
N ILE A 390 -4.74 19.31 -17.73
CA ILE A 390 -5.58 20.40 -17.27
C ILE A 390 -6.62 19.83 -16.32
N GLU A 391 -6.56 20.18 -15.04
CA GLU A 391 -7.63 19.86 -14.08
C GLU A 391 -8.78 20.85 -14.29
N MET A 392 -9.99 20.34 -14.41
CA MET A 392 -11.19 21.14 -14.63
C MET A 392 -12.23 20.88 -13.54
N TYR A 393 -12.47 21.91 -12.72
CA TYR A 393 -13.57 21.97 -11.76
C TYR A 393 -14.46 23.17 -12.13
N SER A 394 -14.43 24.24 -11.34
CA SER A 394 -14.99 25.56 -11.68
C SER A 394 -14.10 26.33 -12.65
N PHE A 395 -12.77 26.09 -12.60
CA PHE A 395 -11.79 26.72 -13.48
C PHE A 395 -10.84 25.66 -14.04
N ALA A 396 -10.34 25.91 -15.24
CA ALA A 396 -9.29 25.10 -15.86
C ALA A 396 -7.93 25.53 -15.32
N LYS A 397 -7.18 24.59 -14.72
CA LYS A 397 -5.83 24.83 -14.22
C LYS A 397 -4.85 23.87 -14.88
N PRO A 398 -3.82 24.35 -15.61
CA PRO A 398 -2.78 23.48 -16.11
C PRO A 398 -1.99 22.90 -14.94
N ARG A 399 -1.73 21.58 -14.99
CA ARG A 399 -0.93 20.86 -13.99
C ARG A 399 0.26 20.16 -14.64
N PRO A 400 1.46 20.30 -14.08
CA PRO A 400 2.55 19.41 -14.42
C PRO A 400 2.25 18.00 -13.89
N ALA A 401 2.82 17.00 -14.54
CA ALA A 401 2.65 15.59 -14.20
C ALA A 401 2.84 15.22 -12.73
N GLY A 402 3.79 15.87 -12.05
CA GLY A 402 4.08 15.61 -10.63
C GLY A 402 3.10 16.27 -9.65
N GLU A 403 2.18 17.10 -10.14
CA GLU A 403 1.16 17.79 -9.33
C GLU A 403 -0.27 17.29 -9.60
N ILE A 404 -0.43 16.31 -10.50
CA ILE A 404 -1.67 15.58 -10.72
C ILE A 404 -1.75 14.51 -9.65
#